data_AF-A0A1V4TVJ4-F1
#
_entry.id   AF-A0A1V4TVJ4-F1
#
_cell.length_a   1.000
_cell.length_b   1.000
_cell.length_c   1.000
_cell.angle_alpha   90.00
_cell.angle_beta   90.00
_cell.angle_gamma   90.00
#
_symmetry.space_group_name_H-M   'P 1'
#
loop_
_entity.id
_entity.type
_entity.pdbx_description
1 polymer ?
#
loop_
_entity_poly.entity_id
_entity_poly.type
_entity_poly.pdbx_seq_one_letter_code
_entity_poly.pdbx_strand_id
1 'polypeptide(L)'
;MPEASLGTHFFNDLVEYDMLYCAVYPEREGHVLNAEFLASSENKLTALLPDAEALSSVIKVIDGGRDGSHICVSSDVLKQKLTCYLDRPSE
;
A
#
# COMPACT_ATOMS: atom_id res chain seq x y z
N MET A 1 27.00 -7.91 3.17
CA MET A 1 26.18 -6.75 2.76
C MET A 1 25.58 -7.12 1.40
N PRO A 2 24.25 -7.30 1.25
CA PRO A 2 23.71 -7.74 -0.03
C PRO A 2 23.86 -6.58 -1.02
N GLU A 3 24.40 -6.87 -2.20
CA GLU A 3 24.66 -5.87 -3.23
C GLU A 3 23.34 -5.31 -3.79
N ALA A 4 23.30 -3.99 -3.96
CA ALA A 4 22.14 -3.19 -4.34
C ALA A 4 21.63 -3.44 -5.79
N SER A 5 22.05 -4.52 -6.46
CA SER A 5 21.67 -4.77 -7.85
C SER A 5 20.37 -5.56 -8.01
N LEU A 6 19.83 -6.18 -6.95
CA LEU A 6 18.49 -6.79 -6.99
C LEU A 6 17.36 -5.78 -6.74
N GLY A 7 17.65 -4.69 -6.01
CA GLY A 7 16.66 -3.67 -5.69
C GLY A 7 16.23 -2.88 -6.91
N THR A 8 17.16 -2.42 -7.74
CA THR A 8 16.87 -1.52 -8.88
C THR A 8 15.99 -2.18 -9.94
N HIS A 9 16.15 -3.48 -10.19
CA HIS A 9 15.27 -4.22 -11.11
C HIS A 9 13.85 -4.28 -10.57
N PHE A 10 13.67 -4.68 -9.32
CA PHE A 10 12.36 -4.68 -8.67
C PHE A 10 11.70 -3.28 -8.68
N PHE A 11 12.47 -2.21 -8.46
CA PHE A 11 11.94 -0.84 -8.49
C PHE A 11 11.54 -0.39 -9.89
N ASN A 12 12.29 -0.76 -10.94
CA ASN A 12 11.93 -0.45 -12.31
C ASN A 12 10.69 -1.22 -12.73
N ASP A 13 10.61 -2.51 -12.39
CA ASP A 13 9.46 -3.36 -12.71
C ASP A 13 8.17 -2.76 -12.09
N LEU A 14 8.22 -2.29 -10.84
CA LEU A 14 7.06 -1.65 -10.19
C LEU A 14 6.58 -0.40 -10.94
N VAL A 15 7.50 0.45 -11.40
CA VAL A 15 7.16 1.64 -12.18
C VAL A 15 6.60 1.25 -13.55
N GLU A 16 7.18 0.23 -14.20
CA GLU A 16 6.69 -0.31 -15.48
C GLU A 16 5.28 -0.90 -15.37
N TYR A 17 4.89 -1.43 -14.20
CA TYR A 17 3.54 -1.93 -13.91
C TYR A 17 2.56 -0.85 -13.40
N ASP A 18 2.85 0.43 -13.61
CA ASP A 18 2.03 1.57 -13.14
C ASP A 18 1.79 1.57 -11.62
N MET A 19 2.74 1.06 -10.83
CA MET A 19 2.64 1.04 -9.37
C MET A 19 3.35 2.24 -8.74
N LEU A 20 2.61 3.02 -7.96
CA LEU A 20 3.19 4.07 -7.12
C LEU A 20 3.75 3.47 -5.83
N TYR A 21 5.06 3.54 -5.65
CA TYR A 21 5.73 3.12 -4.42
C TYR A 21 5.97 4.30 -3.48
N CYS A 22 5.70 4.09 -2.18
CA CYS A 22 6.02 5.06 -1.13
C CYS A 22 6.57 4.36 0.12
N ALA A 23 7.65 4.91 0.68
CA ALA A 23 8.12 4.54 2.01
C ALA A 23 7.53 5.48 3.06
N VAL A 24 6.75 4.93 3.98
CA VAL A 24 6.19 5.67 5.13
C VAL A 24 6.96 5.29 6.38
N TYR A 25 7.41 6.30 7.13
CA TYR A 25 8.10 6.13 8.42
C TYR A 25 7.20 6.67 9.54
N PRO A 26 6.41 5.82 10.23
CA PRO A 26 5.42 6.27 11.22
C PRO A 26 6.02 7.02 12.41
N GLU A 27 7.31 6.81 12.69
CA GLU A 27 8.03 7.45 13.80
C GLU A 27 8.46 8.90 13.51
N ARG A 28 8.41 9.34 12.24
CA ARG A 28 8.79 10.70 11.87
C ARG A 28 7.62 11.65 12.09
N GLU A 29 7.92 12.81 12.67
CA GLU A 29 6.93 13.87 12.88
C GLU A 29 6.24 14.26 11.56
N GLY A 30 4.90 14.35 11.57
CA GLY A 30 4.09 14.65 10.40
C GLY A 30 3.73 13.45 9.52
N HIS A 31 4.26 12.26 9.79
CA HIS A 31 3.85 11.02 9.13
C HIS A 31 2.78 10.32 9.98
N VAL A 32 1.66 9.97 9.35
CA VAL A 32 0.55 9.29 10.03
C VAL A 32 0.25 7.99 9.29
N LEU A 33 0.14 6.91 10.06
CA LEU A 33 -0.33 5.61 9.58
C LEU A 33 -1.52 5.19 10.42
N ASN A 34 -2.64 4.89 9.78
CA ASN A 34 -3.81 4.36 10.50
C ASN A 34 -3.60 2.86 10.79
N ALA A 35 -2.83 2.58 11.85
CA ALA A 35 -2.49 1.22 12.25
C ALA A 35 -3.73 0.39 12.61
N GLU A 36 -4.75 1.02 13.22
CA GLU A 36 -6.00 0.35 13.58
C GLU A 36 -6.78 -0.11 12.35
N PHE A 37 -6.89 0.74 11.32
CA PHE A 37 -7.49 0.36 10.03
C PHE A 37 -6.74 -0.82 9.40
N LEU A 38 -5.40 -0.75 9.35
CA LEU A 38 -4.60 -1.82 8.75
C LEU A 38 -4.69 -3.13 9.54
N ALA A 39 -4.75 -3.07 10.87
CA ALA A 39 -4.89 -4.25 11.72
C ALA A 39 -6.28 -4.90 11.59
N SER A 40 -7.34 -4.10 11.66
CA SER A 40 -8.74 -4.56 11.64
C SER A 40 -9.26 -4.97 10.25
N SER A 41 -8.63 -4.50 9.18
CA SER A 41 -9.03 -4.87 7.80
C SER A 41 -8.92 -6.38 7.55
N GLU A 42 -9.80 -6.92 6.73
CA GLU A 42 -9.73 -8.31 6.29
C GLU A 42 -8.55 -8.52 5.32
N ASN A 43 -7.83 -9.63 5.45
CA ASN A 43 -6.80 -10.01 4.47
C ASN A 43 -7.43 -10.83 3.34
N LYS A 44 -7.55 -10.25 2.15
CA LYS A 44 -8.10 -10.91 0.96
C LYS A 44 -7.08 -11.70 0.14
N LEU A 45 -5.85 -11.88 0.63
CA LEU A 45 -4.79 -12.57 -0.13
C LEU A 45 -5.22 -13.95 -0.60
N THR A 46 -5.70 -14.80 0.30
CA THR A 46 -6.12 -16.18 -0.04
C THR A 46 -7.40 -16.23 -0.87
N ALA A 47 -8.24 -15.20 -0.81
CA ALA A 47 -9.41 -15.08 -1.67
C ALA A 47 -9.03 -14.84 -3.14
N LEU A 48 -7.92 -14.14 -3.39
CA LEU A 48 -7.40 -13.88 -4.73
C LEU A 48 -6.43 -14.97 -5.22
N LEU A 49 -5.60 -15.47 -4.32
CA LEU A 49 -4.58 -16.47 -4.60
C LEU A 49 -4.51 -17.48 -3.45
N PRO A 50 -5.31 -18.56 -3.51
CA PRO A 50 -5.39 -19.56 -2.44
C PRO A 50 -4.03 -20.17 -2.08
N ASP A 51 -3.19 -20.42 -3.09
CA ASP A 51 -1.86 -21.03 -2.93
C ASP A 51 -0.86 -20.13 -2.18
N ALA A 52 -1.17 -18.84 -1.99
CA ALA A 52 -0.34 -17.89 -1.27
C ALA A 52 -0.63 -17.83 0.24
N GLU A 53 -1.37 -18.78 0.80
CA GLU A 53 -1.72 -18.81 2.23
C GLU A 53 -0.50 -18.65 3.15
N ALA A 54 0.62 -19.30 2.82
CA ALA A 54 1.88 -19.20 3.57
C ALA A 54 2.40 -17.75 3.71
N LEU A 55 2.05 -16.86 2.76
CA LEU A 55 2.45 -15.45 2.76
C LEU A 55 1.48 -14.55 3.53
N SER A 56 0.33 -15.06 4.00
CA SER A 56 -0.70 -14.25 4.68
C SER A 56 -0.25 -13.60 5.98
N SER A 57 0.86 -14.10 6.56
CA SER A 57 1.50 -13.51 7.75
C SER A 57 2.35 -12.28 7.43
N VAL A 58 2.76 -12.10 6.18
CA VAL A 58 3.66 -11.02 5.73
C VAL A 58 2.94 -10.08 4.76
N ILE A 59 2.07 -10.61 3.90
CA ILE A 59 1.35 -9.86 2.88
C ILE A 59 -0.11 -9.77 3.28
N LYS A 60 -0.62 -8.54 3.34
CA LYS A 60 -2.03 -8.25 3.57
C LYS A 60 -2.61 -7.52 2.36
N VAL A 61 -3.60 -8.14 1.71
CA VAL A 61 -4.35 -7.51 0.63
C VAL A 61 -5.64 -6.94 1.20
N ILE A 62 -5.77 -5.62 1.15
CA ILE A 62 -6.97 -4.90 1.62
C ILE A 62 -7.70 -4.40 0.38
N ASP A 63 -8.98 -4.74 0.27
CA ASP A 63 -9.84 -4.21 -0.76
C ASP A 63 -10.56 -2.96 -0.27
N GLY A 64 -10.30 -1.85 -0.94
CA GLY A 64 -10.88 -0.54 -0.65
C GLY A 64 -12.32 -0.37 -1.10
N GLY A 65 -12.83 -1.27 -1.96
CA GLY A 65 -14.12 -1.17 -2.66
C GLY A 65 -15.36 -1.46 -1.81
N ARG A 66 -15.24 -1.57 -0.49
CA ARG A 66 -16.39 -1.85 0.37
C ARG A 66 -17.31 -0.63 0.40
N ASP A 67 -18.58 -0.86 0.11
CA ASP A 67 -19.64 0.16 0.16
C ASP A 67 -19.44 1.35 -0.80
N GLY A 68 -18.80 1.12 -1.95
CA GLY A 68 -18.56 2.15 -2.97
C GLY A 68 -17.39 3.08 -2.66
N SER A 69 -16.65 2.84 -1.57
CA SER A 69 -15.43 3.58 -1.25
C SER A 69 -14.30 3.25 -2.23
N HIS A 70 -13.35 4.15 -2.41
CA HIS A 70 -12.15 3.95 -3.22
C HIS A 70 -10.89 4.29 -2.42
N ILE A 71 -9.84 3.49 -2.56
CA ILE A 71 -8.52 3.88 -2.04
C ILE A 71 -7.90 4.83 -3.06
N CYS A 72 -7.64 6.06 -2.63
CA CYS A 72 -7.04 7.10 -3.43
C CYS A 72 -5.64 7.40 -2.90
N VAL A 73 -4.67 7.53 -3.81
CA VAL A 73 -3.33 8.00 -3.48
C VAL A 73 -3.09 9.34 -4.17
N SER A 74 -2.82 10.37 -3.38
CA SER A 74 -2.41 11.68 -3.85
C SER A 74 -0.93 11.89 -3.54
N SER A 75 -0.16 12.22 -4.57
CA SER A 75 1.27 12.53 -4.47
C SER A 75 1.52 13.95 -4.97
N ASP A 76 1.90 14.85 -4.06
CA ASP A 76 2.40 16.18 -4.38
C ASP A 76 3.92 16.18 -4.26
N VAL A 77 4.60 16.03 -5.40
CA VAL A 77 6.07 15.93 -5.48
C VAL A 77 6.74 17.24 -5.06
N LEU A 78 6.11 18.39 -5.35
CA LEU A 78 6.65 19.70 -5.00
C LEU A 78 6.62 19.93 -3.48
N LYS A 79 5.54 19.49 -2.82
CA LYS A 79 5.42 19.55 -1.36
C LYS A 79 6.01 18.35 -0.64
N GLN A 80 6.55 17.38 -1.38
CA GLN A 80 7.00 16.08 -0.87
C GLN A 80 5.96 15.41 0.05
N LYS A 81 4.69 15.52 -0.32
CA LYS A 81 3.57 15.02 0.48
C LYS A 81 2.87 13.90 -0.28
N LEU A 82 2.83 12.73 0.34
CA LEU A 82 2.01 11.62 -0.13
C LEU A 82 0.87 11.37 0.87
N THR A 83 -0.33 11.20 0.37
CA THR A 83 -1.52 10.90 1.19
C THR A 83 -2.27 9.76 0.55
N CYS A 84 -2.41 8.66 1.28
CA CYS A 84 -3.30 7.56 0.94
C CYS A 84 -4.55 7.66 1.83
N TYR A 85 -5.73 7.67 1.23
CA TYR A 85 -6.98 7.85 1.95
C TYR A 85 -8.11 7.04 1.29
N LEU A 86 -9.12 6.73 2.09
CA LEU A 86 -10.38 6.18 1.58
C LEU A 86 -11.28 7.34 1.19
N ASP A 87 -11.51 7.49 -0.10
CA ASP A 87 -12.55 8.37 -0.62
C ASP A 87 -13.89 7.66 -0.55
N ARG A 88 -14.89 8.32 0.01
CA ARG A 88 -16.26 7.81 0.06
C ARG A 88 -17.08 8.65 -0.91
N PRO A 89 -17.86 8.05 -1.82
CA PRO A 89 -18.75 8.81 -2.67
C PRO A 89 -19.66 9.65 -1.79
N SER A 90 -19.63 10.97 -2.00
CA SER A 90 -20.60 11.88 -1.41
C SER A 90 -21.97 11.58 -2.01
N GLU A 91 -22.96 11.24 -1.19
CA GLU A 91 -24.37 11.21 -1.59
C GLU A 91 -24.83 12.52 -2.23
#